data_AF-A0A849UDW4-F1
#
_entry.id   AF-A0A849UDW4-F1
#
_cell.length_a   1.000
_cell.length_b   1.000
_cell.length_c   1.000
_cell.angle_alpha   90.00
_cell.angle_beta   90.00
_cell.angle_gamma   90.00
#
_symmetry.space_group_name_H-M   'P 1'
#
loop_
_entity.id
_entity.type
_entity.pdbx_description
1 polymer ?
#
loop_
_entity_poly.entity_id
_entity_poly.type
_entity_poly.pdbx_seq_one_letter_code
_entity_poly.pdbx_strand_id
1 'polypeptide(L)'
;MIRHSTLNNTQSTLLMTLMLMTLTMTANAATPFTTNGNFSIGSDGSANYSIPIQVPPGTAGMAPTLSLNYNSNGGNGILGMGWGLDGLSQISRCPKTIIQDGAVGGVNYDATDKICIDGQRLISTGGTYAGLGTTEYRTESANFAKIISYTTTVANGPDYFKVWTKAGQVIEYGNTADSRIEAAAKTVVRSWGVNKISDTKGNYITVTYVEDNPNGEAYVSRVDYTGNASATPALAPYASVQFSYEARPDPSTGYHAGSVMKSTKRMTNIKTYMNTTLVKDYRLTYEQGTATQRSRLKTLTECDGNTTTPTCLQAVGLGWQTDSQIGVSKSDGYSNSLTDTYFSGSTGDMGTQMIDINGDGLVDIVQLYLSLNGAYGNVPQRRVFLNNGNTFVKSDSYSNSLTDTYFSGSTGDMGTQMIDINGDGLVDIVQLFLSPVGWYAGVPQRRVYLNTGSSFIKSDSYTNSLPDTYITGGSGTNMGTQLMDVNGDGLADIVQLFLSPVGWYAGVPQRR
;
A
#
# COMPACT_ATOMS: atom_id res chain seq x y z
N MET A 1 -24.11 -84.13 -88.05
CA MET A 1 -25.36 -84.18 -87.26
C MET A 1 -24.91 -84.39 -85.80
N ILE A 2 -24.89 -83.47 -84.85
CA ILE A 2 -25.42 -82.10 -84.69
C ILE A 2 -24.44 -81.28 -83.79
N ARG A 3 -24.02 -80.12 -84.33
CA ARG A 3 -23.52 -78.82 -83.80
C ARG A 3 -22.44 -78.71 -82.68
N HIS A 4 -21.34 -78.07 -83.10
CA HIS A 4 -20.37 -77.27 -82.32
C HIS A 4 -20.93 -75.90 -81.86
N SER A 5 -20.47 -75.38 -80.73
CA SER A 5 -20.01 -73.98 -80.61
C SER A 5 -19.09 -73.76 -79.41
N THR A 6 -18.08 -72.92 -79.63
CA THR A 6 -16.94 -72.50 -78.80
C THR A 6 -17.31 -71.43 -77.75
N LEU A 7 -16.52 -71.33 -76.67
CA LEU A 7 -16.49 -70.17 -75.77
C LEU A 7 -15.04 -69.72 -75.55
N ASN A 8 -14.78 -68.46 -75.91
CA ASN A 8 -13.51 -67.75 -75.79
C ASN A 8 -13.28 -67.26 -74.36
N ASN A 9 -12.01 -67.27 -73.91
CA ASN A 9 -11.58 -66.79 -72.61
C ASN A 9 -10.71 -65.54 -72.82
N THR A 10 -11.22 -64.36 -72.44
CA THR A 10 -10.49 -63.09 -72.46
C THR A 10 -9.98 -62.78 -71.06
N GLN A 11 -8.67 -62.75 -70.87
CA GLN A 11 -8.04 -62.25 -69.64
C GLN A 11 -8.01 -60.71 -69.64
N SER A 12 -8.46 -60.12 -68.53
CA SER A 12 -8.42 -58.68 -68.27
C SER A 12 -7.34 -58.39 -67.22
N THR A 13 -6.36 -57.57 -67.59
CA THR A 13 -5.26 -57.11 -66.74
C THR A 13 -5.73 -55.92 -65.88
N LEU A 14 -5.70 -56.07 -64.55
CA LEU A 14 -6.02 -55.00 -63.61
C LEU A 14 -4.72 -54.28 -63.18
N LEU A 15 -4.56 -53.02 -63.59
CA LEU A 15 -3.52 -52.12 -63.08
C LEU A 15 -3.85 -51.73 -61.63
N MET A 16 -2.91 -51.98 -60.71
CA MET A 16 -3.02 -51.59 -59.30
C MET A 16 -2.17 -50.34 -59.05
N THR A 17 -2.83 -49.20 -58.89
CA THR A 17 -2.21 -47.89 -58.64
C THR A 17 -1.74 -47.80 -57.18
N LEU A 18 -0.44 -47.65 -56.96
CA LEU A 18 0.16 -47.50 -55.63
C LEU A 18 0.00 -46.05 -55.15
N MET A 19 -0.93 -45.82 -54.23
CA MET A 19 -1.17 -44.50 -53.62
C MET A 19 -0.14 -44.31 -52.48
N LEU A 20 0.89 -43.50 -52.72
CA LEU A 20 1.91 -43.16 -51.73
C LEU A 20 1.31 -42.16 -50.72
N MET A 21 0.88 -42.66 -49.56
CA MET A 21 0.35 -41.83 -48.49
C MET A 21 1.52 -41.17 -47.75
N THR A 22 1.77 -39.88 -48.01
CA THR A 22 2.74 -39.09 -47.25
C THR A 22 2.16 -38.80 -45.87
N LEU A 23 2.65 -39.53 -44.86
CA LEU A 23 2.35 -39.23 -43.46
C LEU A 23 3.13 -37.96 -43.08
N THR A 24 2.48 -36.80 -43.06
CA THR A 24 3.05 -35.60 -42.45
C THR A 24 3.03 -35.82 -40.94
N MET A 25 4.20 -36.04 -40.34
CA MET A 25 4.36 -35.91 -38.90
C MET A 25 4.21 -34.44 -38.56
N THR A 26 3.04 -34.03 -38.08
CA THR A 26 2.93 -32.78 -37.33
C THR A 26 3.76 -32.95 -36.07
N ALA A 27 4.91 -32.28 -36.02
CA ALA A 27 5.65 -32.16 -34.78
C ALA A 27 4.68 -31.56 -33.74
N ASN A 28 4.44 -32.29 -32.65
CA ASN A 28 3.81 -31.71 -31.48
C ASN A 28 4.59 -30.43 -31.15
N ALA A 29 3.91 -29.29 -31.09
CA ALA A 29 4.51 -28.05 -30.62
C ALA A 29 5.20 -28.38 -29.28
N ALA A 30 6.53 -28.27 -29.25
CA ALA A 30 7.26 -28.38 -28.01
C ALA A 30 6.62 -27.37 -27.04
N THR A 31 6.20 -27.82 -25.87
CA THR A 31 5.72 -26.91 -24.83
C THR A 31 6.83 -25.88 -24.61
N PRO A 32 6.60 -24.60 -24.96
CA PRO A 32 7.66 -23.61 -24.87
C PRO A 32 8.12 -23.54 -23.42
N PHE A 33 9.42 -23.58 -23.20
CA PHE A 33 9.98 -23.31 -21.89
C PHE A 33 9.55 -21.89 -21.48
N THR A 34 9.05 -21.75 -20.26
CA THR A 34 8.62 -20.47 -19.70
C THR A 34 9.54 -20.08 -18.57
N THR A 35 9.66 -18.77 -18.32
CA THR A 35 10.35 -18.29 -17.13
C THR A 35 9.59 -18.74 -15.89
N ASN A 36 10.32 -19.30 -14.91
CA ASN A 36 9.73 -19.74 -13.65
C ASN A 36 9.07 -18.55 -12.93
N GLY A 37 7.89 -18.78 -12.38
CA GLY A 37 7.18 -17.81 -11.55
C GLY A 37 6.26 -18.52 -10.56
N ASN A 38 5.99 -17.89 -9.43
CA ASN A 38 5.12 -18.43 -8.39
C ASN A 38 4.05 -17.41 -8.01
N PHE A 39 2.79 -17.85 -7.98
CA PHE A 39 1.64 -17.05 -7.56
C PHE A 39 1.21 -17.46 -6.14
N SER A 40 0.85 -16.49 -5.31
CA SER A 40 0.27 -16.73 -3.99
C SER A 40 -0.69 -15.63 -3.56
N ILE A 41 -1.59 -15.94 -2.63
CA ILE A 41 -2.41 -14.96 -1.94
C ILE A 41 -1.82 -14.74 -0.54
N GLY A 42 -1.57 -13.48 -0.19
CA GLY A 42 -1.09 -13.09 1.13
C GLY A 42 -2.19 -13.25 2.18
N SER A 43 -1.81 -13.33 3.45
CA SER A 43 -2.78 -13.35 4.56
C SER A 43 -3.63 -12.08 4.65
N ASP A 44 -3.16 -10.99 4.05
CA ASP A 44 -3.85 -9.71 3.87
C ASP A 44 -4.76 -9.67 2.63
N GLY A 45 -4.92 -10.80 1.92
CA GLY A 45 -5.68 -10.88 0.67
C GLY A 45 -4.95 -10.35 -0.56
N SER A 46 -3.70 -9.89 -0.43
CA SER A 46 -2.93 -9.39 -1.56
C SER A 46 -2.61 -10.49 -2.59
N ALA A 47 -2.72 -10.17 -3.87
CA ALA A 47 -2.21 -11.03 -4.93
C ALA A 47 -0.69 -10.82 -5.06
N ASN A 48 0.07 -11.91 -4.95
CA ASN A 48 1.52 -11.91 -5.02
C ASN A 48 2.02 -12.77 -6.19
N TYR A 49 3.08 -12.31 -6.86
CA TYR A 49 3.74 -13.08 -7.90
C TYR A 49 5.25 -12.88 -7.84
N SER A 50 6.04 -13.95 -7.87
CA SER A 50 7.51 -13.88 -7.77
C SER A 50 8.17 -14.56 -8.96
N ILE A 51 9.08 -13.85 -9.63
CA ILE A 51 9.92 -14.34 -10.73
C ILE A 51 11.38 -14.36 -10.27
N PRO A 52 11.95 -15.52 -9.91
CA PRO A 52 13.36 -15.61 -9.50
C PRO A 52 14.31 -15.32 -10.67
N ILE A 53 15.33 -14.52 -10.39
CA ILE A 53 16.40 -14.21 -11.34
C ILE A 53 17.45 -15.31 -11.26
N GLN A 54 17.70 -16.01 -12.36
CA GLN A 54 18.68 -17.07 -12.42
C GLN A 54 20.08 -16.49 -12.57
N VAL A 55 20.96 -16.77 -11.63
CA VAL A 55 22.35 -16.34 -11.61
C VAL A 55 23.30 -17.53 -11.77
N PRO A 56 24.48 -17.36 -12.39
CA PRO A 56 25.53 -18.36 -12.35
C PRO A 56 25.81 -18.86 -10.92
N PRO A 57 26.13 -20.15 -10.69
CA PRO A 57 26.41 -20.65 -9.36
C PRO A 57 27.57 -19.91 -8.68
N GLY A 58 27.38 -19.62 -7.39
CA GLY A 58 28.41 -19.03 -6.53
C GLY A 58 29.30 -20.07 -5.87
N THR A 59 30.51 -19.68 -5.49
CA THR A 59 31.43 -20.54 -4.72
C THR A 59 30.78 -20.96 -3.41
N ALA A 60 30.75 -22.27 -3.13
CA ALA A 60 30.14 -22.83 -1.92
C ALA A 60 28.68 -22.39 -1.66
N GLY A 61 27.93 -22.08 -2.73
CA GLY A 61 26.54 -21.61 -2.63
C GLY A 61 26.37 -20.12 -2.30
N MET A 62 27.46 -19.35 -2.18
CA MET A 62 27.43 -17.89 -2.00
C MET A 62 27.10 -17.19 -3.32
N ALA A 63 25.82 -17.15 -3.65
CA ALA A 63 25.26 -16.42 -4.78
C ALA A 63 24.09 -15.54 -4.31
N PRO A 64 23.81 -14.41 -4.97
CA PRO A 64 22.67 -13.59 -4.63
C PRO A 64 21.36 -14.29 -4.99
N THR A 65 20.38 -14.24 -4.09
CA THR A 65 19.02 -14.71 -4.33
C THR A 65 18.13 -13.51 -4.61
N LEU A 66 17.84 -13.24 -5.88
CA LEU A 66 17.07 -12.08 -6.32
C LEU A 66 15.79 -12.51 -7.04
N SER A 67 14.73 -11.72 -6.91
CA SER A 67 13.48 -11.94 -7.65
C SER A 67 12.78 -10.64 -7.98
N LEU A 68 11.93 -10.69 -9.01
CA LEU A 68 10.96 -9.64 -9.30
C LEU A 68 9.64 -10.04 -8.66
N ASN A 69 9.16 -9.22 -7.74
CA ASN A 69 7.97 -9.51 -6.96
C ASN A 69 6.87 -8.49 -7.27
N TYR A 70 5.70 -9.00 -7.59
CA TYR A 70 4.45 -8.27 -7.62
C TYR A 70 3.72 -8.44 -6.29
N ASN A 71 3.16 -7.35 -5.78
CA ASN A 71 2.14 -7.36 -4.73
C ASN A 71 1.04 -6.37 -5.14
N SER A 72 -0.23 -6.77 -5.04
CA SER A 72 -1.36 -5.91 -5.43
C SER A 72 -1.53 -4.65 -4.59
N ASN A 73 -1.02 -4.64 -3.36
CA ASN A 73 -0.95 -3.47 -2.47
C ASN A 73 0.32 -2.63 -2.74
N GLY A 74 1.19 -3.10 -3.64
CA GLY A 74 2.44 -2.45 -4.00
C GLY A 74 2.23 -1.13 -4.77
N GLY A 75 2.96 -0.10 -4.37
CA GLY A 75 2.96 1.20 -5.02
C GLY A 75 3.69 1.22 -6.37
N ASN A 76 3.93 2.43 -6.88
CA ASN A 76 4.75 2.62 -8.08
C ASN A 76 6.24 2.58 -7.73
N GLY A 77 7.04 1.79 -8.44
CA GLY A 77 8.47 1.64 -8.16
C GLY A 77 9.36 1.57 -9.40
N ILE A 78 10.58 1.09 -9.20
CA ILE A 78 11.59 0.89 -10.25
C ILE A 78 11.16 -0.09 -11.34
N LEU A 79 10.10 -0.88 -11.11
CA LEU A 79 9.55 -1.85 -12.06
C LEU A 79 8.09 -1.53 -12.43
N GLY A 80 7.65 -0.29 -12.21
CA GLY A 80 6.28 0.14 -12.42
C GLY A 80 5.36 -0.18 -11.23
N MET A 81 4.04 -0.07 -11.45
CA MET A 81 3.03 -0.33 -10.42
C MET A 81 3.09 -1.75 -9.89
N GLY A 82 3.05 -1.92 -8.57
CA GLY A 82 2.94 -3.21 -7.89
C GLY A 82 4.20 -4.08 -7.92
N TRP A 83 5.19 -3.76 -8.76
CA TRP A 83 6.40 -4.55 -8.95
C TRP A 83 7.62 -3.94 -8.24
N GLY A 84 8.40 -4.80 -7.60
CA GLY A 84 9.66 -4.47 -6.92
C GLY A 84 10.73 -5.53 -7.16
N LEU A 85 11.98 -5.16 -6.86
CA LEU A 85 13.09 -6.10 -6.79
C LEU A 85 13.22 -6.56 -5.33
N ASP A 86 13.25 -7.86 -5.13
CA ASP A 86 13.44 -8.48 -3.82
C ASP A 86 14.79 -9.23 -3.76
N GLY A 87 15.22 -9.55 -2.54
CA GLY A 87 16.47 -10.24 -2.27
C GLY A 87 17.63 -9.34 -1.82
N LEU A 88 17.38 -8.04 -1.67
CA LEU A 88 18.34 -7.08 -1.12
C LEU A 88 17.79 -6.51 0.19
N SER A 89 18.32 -7.00 1.31
CA SER A 89 17.96 -6.52 2.65
C SER A 89 18.37 -5.06 2.84
N GLN A 90 17.60 -4.33 3.66
CA GLN A 90 17.82 -2.93 3.94
C GLN A 90 17.50 -2.61 5.41
N ILE A 91 18.31 -1.73 6.00
CA ILE A 91 17.98 -1.08 7.27
C ILE A 91 17.42 0.31 6.95
N SER A 92 16.34 0.71 7.60
CA SER A 92 15.69 2.00 7.38
C SER A 92 15.18 2.58 8.68
N ARG A 93 14.89 3.89 8.67
CA ARG A 93 14.13 4.51 9.75
C ARG A 93 12.67 4.08 9.69
N CYS A 94 12.05 3.88 10.84
CA CYS A 94 10.65 3.47 10.99
C CYS A 94 9.93 4.24 12.11
N PRO A 95 8.59 4.34 12.05
CA PRO A 95 7.79 5.08 13.03
C PRO A 95 7.88 4.53 14.46
N LYS A 96 7.52 5.37 15.42
CA LYS A 96 7.17 4.99 16.79
C LYS A 96 5.74 4.50 16.87
N THR A 97 5.50 3.64 17.84
CA THR A 97 4.20 3.00 18.10
C THR A 97 3.89 3.09 19.58
N ILE A 98 2.60 3.11 19.93
CA ILE A 98 2.17 3.14 21.34
C ILE A 98 2.72 1.91 22.10
N ILE A 99 2.69 0.73 21.48
CA ILE A 99 3.09 -0.53 22.10
C ILE A 99 4.57 -0.51 22.51
N GLN A 100 5.46 -0.04 21.65
CA GLN A 100 6.91 -0.09 21.89
C GLN A 100 7.47 1.21 22.49
N ASP A 101 6.84 2.36 22.24
CA ASP A 101 7.39 3.68 22.59
C ASP A 101 6.47 4.51 23.50
N GLY A 102 5.26 4.05 23.80
CA GLY A 102 4.27 4.78 24.61
C GLY A 102 3.58 5.95 23.89
N ALA A 103 3.91 6.19 22.61
CA ALA A 103 3.29 7.21 21.79
C ALA A 103 3.42 6.87 20.30
N VAL A 104 2.47 7.34 19.48
CA VAL A 104 2.60 7.34 18.02
C VAL A 104 3.56 8.45 17.60
N GLY A 105 4.40 8.19 16.60
CA GLY A 105 5.25 9.22 16.01
C GLY A 105 5.82 8.81 14.67
N GLY A 106 5.70 9.67 13.67
CA GLY A 106 6.32 9.46 12.36
C GLY A 106 7.86 9.53 12.41
N VAL A 107 8.48 9.16 11.30
CA VAL A 107 9.91 9.41 11.08
C VAL A 107 10.10 10.87 10.69
N ASN A 108 10.94 11.60 11.42
CA ASN A 108 11.19 13.02 11.25
C ASN A 108 12.59 13.34 10.72
N TYR A 109 13.44 12.32 10.56
CA TYR A 109 14.87 12.44 10.30
C TYR A 109 15.61 13.17 11.42
N ASP A 110 15.42 12.67 12.64
CA ASP A 110 16.08 13.17 13.85
C ASP A 110 16.57 12.02 14.75
N ALA A 111 17.17 12.35 15.90
CA ALA A 111 17.72 11.35 16.82
C ALA A 111 16.64 10.53 17.55
N THR A 112 15.37 10.90 17.43
CA THR A 112 14.26 10.20 18.09
C THR A 112 13.62 9.12 17.22
N ASP A 113 13.90 9.14 15.91
CA ASP A 113 13.43 8.09 15.01
C ASP A 113 14.00 6.74 15.42
N LYS A 114 13.34 5.72 14.92
CA LYS A 114 13.65 4.35 15.23
C LYS A 114 14.13 3.65 13.99
N ILE A 115 14.82 2.54 14.17
CA ILE A 115 15.52 1.83 13.12
C ILE A 115 14.90 0.43 13.01
N CYS A 116 14.65 0.02 11.78
CA CYS A 116 14.11 -1.28 11.44
C CYS A 116 15.01 -1.95 10.39
N ILE A 117 15.17 -3.27 10.50
CA ILE A 117 15.79 -4.11 9.46
C ILE A 117 14.67 -4.86 8.75
N ASP A 118 14.54 -4.67 7.43
CA ASP A 118 13.49 -5.30 6.63
C ASP A 118 12.07 -5.10 7.24
N GLY A 119 11.81 -3.90 7.77
CA GLY A 119 10.56 -3.54 8.45
C GLY A 119 10.45 -3.99 9.91
N GLN A 120 11.38 -4.81 10.39
CA GLN A 120 11.37 -5.32 11.76
C GLN A 120 12.14 -4.41 12.73
N ARG A 121 11.52 -4.07 13.86
CA ARG A 121 12.08 -3.16 14.86
C ARG A 121 13.39 -3.66 15.46
N LEU A 122 14.40 -2.77 15.49
CA LEU A 122 15.64 -2.98 16.25
C LEU A 122 15.47 -2.48 17.70
N ILE A 123 15.79 -3.36 18.64
CA ILE A 123 15.74 -3.13 20.09
C ILE A 123 17.18 -3.15 20.62
N SER A 124 17.60 -2.06 21.27
CA SER A 124 18.93 -2.00 21.88
C SER A 124 19.04 -3.00 23.03
N THR A 125 20.13 -3.78 23.08
CA THR A 125 20.42 -4.69 24.20
C THR A 125 21.21 -4.05 25.32
N GLY A 126 21.63 -2.79 25.14
CA GLY A 126 22.38 -2.01 26.11
C GLY A 126 23.02 -0.78 25.47
N GLY A 127 23.25 0.25 26.29
CA GLY A 127 23.76 1.55 25.83
C GLY A 127 22.69 2.45 25.20
N THR A 128 23.10 3.65 24.81
CA THR A 128 22.21 4.66 24.21
C THR A 128 21.80 4.23 22.81
N TYR A 129 20.49 4.19 22.54
CA TYR A 129 19.94 3.85 21.22
C TYR A 129 20.51 4.78 20.13
N ALA A 130 21.06 4.20 19.06
CA ALA A 130 21.76 4.93 18.00
C ALA A 130 22.82 5.93 18.54
N GLY A 131 23.44 5.57 19.67
CA GLY A 131 24.39 6.42 20.38
C GLY A 131 25.77 6.45 19.72
N LEU A 132 26.57 7.44 20.11
CA LEU A 132 27.96 7.60 19.67
C LEU A 132 28.78 6.33 19.93
N GLY A 133 29.63 5.95 18.98
CA GLY A 133 30.44 4.74 19.04
C GLY A 133 29.67 3.54 18.49
N THR A 134 29.42 2.54 19.33
CA THR A 134 28.73 1.31 18.93
C THR A 134 27.54 1.02 19.82
N THR A 135 26.44 0.57 19.22
CA THR A 135 25.26 0.07 19.94
C THR A 135 24.90 -1.32 19.42
N GLU A 136 24.62 -2.27 20.32
CA GLU A 136 24.15 -3.60 19.95
C GLU A 136 22.61 -3.65 19.98
N TYR A 137 22.04 -4.32 18.98
CA TYR A 137 20.60 -4.53 18.84
C TYR A 137 20.26 -6.00 18.61
N ARG A 138 18.98 -6.30 18.86
CA ARG A 138 18.27 -7.49 18.41
C ARG A 138 16.99 -7.08 17.70
N THR A 139 16.43 -8.00 16.94
CA THR A 139 15.09 -7.84 16.39
C THR A 139 14.03 -8.15 17.45
N GLU A 140 12.90 -7.47 17.39
CA GLU A 140 11.78 -7.69 18.33
C GLU A 140 11.27 -9.14 18.34
N SER A 141 11.11 -9.74 17.15
CA SER A 141 10.95 -11.19 17.01
C SER A 141 12.31 -11.80 16.69
N ALA A 142 12.84 -12.58 17.63
CA ALA A 142 14.24 -12.99 17.63
C ALA A 142 14.59 -13.87 16.42
N ASN A 143 15.44 -13.35 15.53
CA ASN A 143 16.06 -14.11 14.44
C ASN A 143 17.49 -14.60 14.79
N PHE A 144 17.90 -14.41 16.06
CA PHE A 144 19.22 -14.72 16.60
C PHE A 144 20.40 -13.99 15.93
N ALA A 145 20.16 -12.97 15.12
CA ALA A 145 21.22 -12.11 14.61
C ALA A 145 21.80 -11.25 15.73
N LYS A 146 23.09 -10.93 15.63
CA LYS A 146 23.73 -9.85 16.38
C LYS A 146 23.85 -8.66 15.45
N ILE A 147 23.33 -7.50 15.86
CA ILE A 147 23.31 -6.30 15.01
C ILE A 147 24.08 -5.21 15.76
N ILE A 148 25.08 -4.59 15.12
CA ILE A 148 25.84 -3.48 15.71
C ILE A 148 25.75 -2.28 14.79
N SER A 149 25.31 -1.14 15.32
CA SER A 149 25.44 0.16 14.65
C SER A 149 26.78 0.80 14.99
N TYR A 150 27.33 1.56 14.05
CA TYR A 150 28.52 2.37 14.23
C TYR A 150 28.16 3.83 13.95
N THR A 151 28.49 4.73 14.87
CA THR A 151 28.00 6.12 14.84
C THR A 151 29.09 7.09 15.26
N THR A 152 29.44 8.01 14.36
CA THR A 152 30.37 9.12 14.60
C THR A 152 29.65 10.42 14.93
N THR A 153 28.45 10.63 14.38
CA THR A 153 27.64 11.84 14.59
C THR A 153 26.19 11.47 14.89
N VAL A 154 25.78 11.59 16.15
CA VAL A 154 24.43 11.19 16.60
C VAL A 154 23.31 11.90 15.82
N ALA A 155 23.49 13.17 15.45
CA ALA A 155 22.51 13.94 14.69
C ALA A 155 22.18 13.34 13.31
N ASN A 156 23.13 12.63 12.68
CA ASN A 156 22.93 12.00 11.38
C ASN A 156 22.32 10.59 11.49
N GLY A 157 22.33 10.01 12.70
CA GLY A 157 22.11 8.59 12.94
C GLY A 157 23.38 7.75 12.66
N PRO A 158 23.27 6.41 12.68
CA PRO A 158 24.40 5.54 12.41
C PRO A 158 25.02 5.75 11.03
N ASP A 159 26.35 5.61 10.95
CA ASP A 159 27.08 5.64 9.68
C ASP A 159 26.83 4.34 8.91
N TYR A 160 26.89 3.21 9.61
CA TYR A 160 26.67 1.88 9.03
C TYR A 160 26.30 0.85 10.10
N PHE A 161 25.92 -0.34 9.64
CA PHE A 161 25.64 -1.48 10.50
C PHE A 161 26.43 -2.71 10.08
N LYS A 162 26.73 -3.57 11.05
CA LYS A 162 27.16 -4.95 10.80
C LYS A 162 26.21 -5.92 11.47
N VAL A 163 25.83 -6.95 10.74
CA VAL A 163 24.89 -7.99 11.17
C VAL A 163 25.55 -9.35 11.05
N TRP A 164 25.68 -10.05 12.16
CA TRP A 164 26.14 -11.43 12.21
C TRP A 164 24.92 -12.35 12.27
N THR A 165 24.73 -13.16 11.23
CA THR A 165 23.60 -14.08 11.14
C THR A 165 23.91 -15.38 11.88
N LYS A 166 22.87 -16.12 12.28
CA LYS A 166 23.01 -17.48 12.85
C LYS A 166 23.72 -18.46 11.90
N ALA A 167 23.64 -18.21 10.58
CA ALA A 167 24.31 -19.02 9.56
C ALA A 167 25.81 -18.72 9.44
N GLY A 168 26.35 -17.78 10.23
CA GLY A 168 27.77 -17.42 10.20
C GLY A 168 28.14 -16.43 9.09
N GLN A 169 27.15 -15.77 8.47
CA GLN A 169 27.41 -14.67 7.54
C GLN A 169 27.55 -13.35 8.30
N VAL A 170 28.36 -12.45 7.75
CA VAL A 170 28.44 -11.05 8.16
C VAL A 170 27.91 -10.19 7.03
N ILE A 171 26.90 -9.38 7.32
CA ILE A 171 26.28 -8.45 6.39
C ILE A 171 26.61 -7.03 6.83
N GLU A 172 27.11 -6.21 5.92
CA GLU A 172 27.38 -4.79 6.12
C GLU A 172 26.34 -3.96 5.37
N TYR A 173 25.81 -2.93 6.04
CA TYR A 173 24.80 -2.02 5.52
C TYR A 173 25.29 -0.58 5.59
N GLY A 174 25.26 0.16 4.49
CA GLY A 174 25.67 1.57 4.43
C GLY A 174 27.15 1.83 4.70
N ASN A 175 28.00 0.80 4.63
CA ASN A 175 29.44 0.95 4.86
C ASN A 175 30.19 1.44 3.60
N THR A 176 29.45 1.82 2.56
CA THR A 176 29.95 2.56 1.40
C THR A 176 29.07 3.80 1.21
N ALA A 177 29.59 4.85 0.57
CA ALA A 177 28.83 6.08 0.37
C ALA A 177 27.50 5.82 -0.38
N ASP A 178 27.57 5.07 -1.48
CA ASP A 178 26.43 4.74 -2.34
C ASP A 178 25.34 3.89 -1.66
N SER A 179 25.67 3.18 -0.57
CA SER A 179 24.71 2.35 0.17
C SER A 179 24.15 3.05 1.41
N ARG A 180 24.61 4.27 1.72
CA ARG A 180 24.17 5.08 2.86
C ARG A 180 23.33 6.24 2.34
N ILE A 181 22.05 5.97 2.13
CA ILE A 181 21.14 6.92 1.48
C ILE A 181 20.66 7.96 2.48
N GLU A 182 21.04 9.22 2.26
CA GLU A 182 20.57 10.35 3.05
C GLU A 182 19.19 10.86 2.63
N ALA A 183 18.48 11.49 3.58
CA ALA A 183 17.31 12.29 3.24
C ALA A 183 17.75 13.50 2.41
N ALA A 184 17.05 13.77 1.30
CA ALA A 184 17.36 14.87 0.41
C ALA A 184 17.42 16.21 1.15
N ALA A 185 18.45 17.00 0.85
CA ALA A 185 18.78 18.26 1.52
C ALA A 185 19.04 18.16 3.04
N LYS A 186 19.33 16.96 3.56
CA LYS A 186 19.72 16.71 4.95
C LYS A 186 21.01 15.89 4.99
N THR A 187 21.68 15.87 6.14
CA THR A 187 22.84 14.97 6.42
C THR A 187 22.42 13.69 7.12
N VAL A 188 21.13 13.56 7.43
CA VAL A 188 20.57 12.44 8.19
C VAL A 188 20.31 11.28 7.24
N VAL A 189 20.86 10.11 7.57
CA VAL A 189 20.70 8.90 6.76
C VAL A 189 19.27 8.39 6.90
N ARG A 190 18.55 8.21 5.78
CA ARG A 190 17.19 7.63 5.78
C ARG A 190 17.21 6.10 5.76
N SER A 191 18.19 5.52 5.08
CA SER A 191 18.28 4.08 4.87
C SER A 191 19.69 3.61 4.50
N TRP A 192 20.05 2.42 4.96
CA TRP A 192 21.32 1.75 4.72
C TRP A 192 21.06 0.48 3.93
N GLY A 193 21.41 0.48 2.64
CA GLY A 193 21.35 -0.71 1.79
C GLY A 193 22.47 -1.69 2.13
N VAL A 194 22.24 -2.98 1.94
CA VAL A 194 23.31 -3.98 2.02
C VAL A 194 24.41 -3.64 1.04
N ASN A 195 25.65 -3.49 1.49
CA ASN A 195 26.80 -3.20 0.61
C ASN A 195 27.73 -4.40 0.47
N LYS A 196 27.75 -5.30 1.48
CA LYS A 196 28.60 -6.49 1.47
C LYS A 196 28.01 -7.62 2.30
N ILE A 197 28.07 -8.84 1.78
CA ILE A 197 27.77 -10.09 2.50
C ILE A 197 29.03 -10.94 2.45
N SER A 198 29.48 -11.49 3.57
CA SER A 198 30.68 -12.35 3.63
C SER A 198 30.42 -13.59 4.49
N ASP A 199 31.03 -14.71 4.12
CA ASP A 199 31.01 -15.93 4.93
C ASP A 199 32.30 -16.07 5.78
N THR A 200 32.37 -17.13 6.59
CA THR A 200 33.52 -17.43 7.45
C THR A 200 34.78 -17.91 6.70
N LYS A 201 34.67 -18.19 5.39
CA LYS A 201 35.76 -18.67 4.52
C LYS A 201 36.30 -17.58 3.60
N GLY A 202 35.83 -16.34 3.78
CA GLY A 202 36.26 -15.17 3.03
C GLY A 202 35.53 -14.99 1.70
N ASN A 203 34.56 -15.84 1.34
CA ASN A 203 33.74 -15.62 0.14
C ASN A 203 32.83 -14.42 0.39
N TYR A 204 32.63 -13.58 -0.64
CA TYR A 204 31.82 -12.38 -0.49
C TYR A 204 31.01 -12.01 -1.72
N ILE A 205 29.95 -11.25 -1.44
CA ILE A 205 29.07 -10.55 -2.38
C ILE A 205 29.16 -9.05 -2.06
N THR A 206 29.20 -8.19 -3.07
CA THR A 206 29.11 -6.73 -2.93
C THR A 206 27.96 -6.19 -3.76
N VAL A 207 27.34 -5.11 -3.29
CA VAL A 207 26.22 -4.44 -3.97
C VAL A 207 26.57 -2.98 -4.16
N THR A 208 26.33 -2.47 -5.35
CA THR A 208 26.58 -1.08 -5.74
C THR A 208 25.30 -0.41 -6.15
N TYR A 209 25.12 0.82 -5.71
CA TYR A 209 23.94 1.64 -5.94
C TYR A 209 24.30 2.90 -6.73
N VAL A 210 23.30 3.51 -7.34
CA VAL A 210 23.35 4.87 -7.86
C VAL A 210 22.49 5.72 -6.95
N GLU A 211 23.03 6.86 -6.52
CA GLU A 211 22.34 7.84 -5.71
C GLU A 211 22.16 9.16 -6.47
N ASP A 212 20.96 9.72 -6.36
CA ASP A 212 20.60 11.06 -6.80
C ASP A 212 20.04 11.82 -5.59
N ASN A 213 20.95 12.28 -4.73
CA ASN A 213 20.65 12.97 -3.48
C ASN A 213 19.74 14.21 -3.68
N PRO A 214 19.92 15.04 -4.73
CA PRO A 214 18.99 16.14 -5.02
C PRO A 214 17.53 15.71 -5.23
N ASN A 215 17.30 14.53 -5.81
CA ASN A 215 15.97 13.98 -6.04
C ASN A 215 15.52 12.97 -4.98
N GLY A 216 16.38 12.65 -3.99
CA GLY A 216 16.10 11.64 -2.97
C GLY A 216 15.86 10.24 -3.56
N GLU A 217 16.44 9.96 -4.72
CA GLU A 217 16.30 8.71 -5.46
C GLU A 217 17.58 7.87 -5.31
N ALA A 218 17.43 6.56 -5.14
CA ALA A 218 18.54 5.64 -5.14
C ALA A 218 18.07 4.27 -5.63
N TYR A 219 18.90 3.56 -6.37
CA TYR A 219 18.58 2.24 -6.92
C TYR A 219 19.84 1.38 -7.12
N VAL A 220 19.68 0.06 -7.04
CA VAL A 220 20.79 -0.87 -7.25
C VAL A 220 21.23 -0.85 -8.70
N SER A 221 22.55 -0.84 -8.94
CA SER A 221 23.13 -0.89 -10.28
C SER A 221 23.81 -2.23 -10.55
N ARG A 222 24.41 -2.83 -9.54
CA ARG A 222 25.24 -4.03 -9.71
C ARG A 222 25.35 -4.86 -8.43
N VAL A 223 25.37 -6.18 -8.58
CA VAL A 223 25.72 -7.14 -7.54
C VAL A 223 26.86 -8.01 -8.06
N ASP A 224 28.02 -7.95 -7.41
CA ASP A 224 29.20 -8.75 -7.74
C ASP A 224 29.38 -9.86 -6.70
N TYR A 225 29.67 -11.08 -7.13
CA TYR A 225 29.84 -12.24 -6.27
C TYR A 225 30.92 -13.18 -6.82
N THR A 226 31.23 -14.25 -6.06
CA THR A 226 32.38 -15.18 -6.26
C THR A 226 33.75 -14.65 -5.84
N GLY A 227 33.81 -13.46 -5.23
CA GLY A 227 35.05 -12.95 -4.64
C GLY A 227 35.45 -13.76 -3.40
N ASN A 228 36.75 -13.89 -3.15
CA ASN A 228 37.28 -14.46 -1.91
C ASN A 228 38.44 -13.63 -1.36
N ALA A 229 38.21 -12.97 -0.23
CA ALA A 229 39.18 -12.07 0.40
C ALA A 229 40.31 -12.81 1.14
N SER A 230 40.15 -14.11 1.41
CA SER A 230 41.13 -14.95 2.08
C SER A 230 42.00 -15.77 1.12
N ALA A 231 41.68 -15.76 -0.18
CA ALA A 231 42.51 -16.37 -1.22
C ALA A 231 43.84 -15.62 -1.35
N THR A 232 44.88 -16.32 -1.83
CA THR A 232 46.20 -15.71 -2.08
C THR A 232 46.62 -15.97 -3.53
N PRO A 233 46.62 -14.95 -4.41
CA PRO A 233 46.13 -13.58 -4.17
C PRO A 233 44.62 -13.52 -3.91
N ALA A 234 44.13 -12.41 -3.35
CA ALA A 234 42.70 -12.21 -3.12
C ALA A 234 41.94 -12.33 -4.45
N LEU A 235 40.88 -13.14 -4.45
CA LEU A 235 40.09 -13.41 -5.64
C LEU A 235 39.04 -12.31 -5.79
N ALA A 236 39.13 -11.54 -6.87
CA ALA A 236 38.09 -10.59 -7.24
C ALA A 236 36.82 -11.35 -7.73
N PRO A 237 35.62 -10.77 -7.52
CA PRO A 237 34.38 -11.30 -8.09
C PRO A 237 34.51 -11.44 -9.60
N TYR A 238 34.15 -12.60 -10.13
CA TYR A 238 34.07 -12.83 -11.57
C TYR A 238 32.64 -13.01 -12.04
N ALA A 239 31.65 -13.17 -11.16
CA ALA A 239 30.26 -13.24 -11.57
C ALA A 239 29.50 -11.98 -11.12
N SER A 240 28.56 -11.52 -11.94
CA SER A 240 27.78 -10.32 -11.60
C SER A 240 26.34 -10.36 -12.10
N VAL A 241 25.47 -9.62 -11.42
CA VAL A 241 24.14 -9.24 -11.87
C VAL A 241 24.15 -7.73 -12.06
N GLN A 242 23.75 -7.27 -13.24
CA GLN A 242 23.79 -5.85 -13.62
C GLN A 242 22.39 -5.38 -14.01
N PHE A 243 22.00 -4.22 -13.48
CA PHE A 243 20.68 -3.63 -13.67
C PHE A 243 20.80 -2.39 -14.57
N SER A 244 19.95 -2.31 -15.59
CA SER A 244 19.88 -1.16 -16.50
C SER A 244 18.54 -0.45 -16.37
N TYR A 245 18.56 0.86 -16.56
CA TYR A 245 17.41 1.73 -16.33
C TYR A 245 17.24 2.75 -17.45
N GLU A 246 16.01 3.18 -17.64
CA GLU A 246 15.64 4.30 -18.50
C GLU A 246 14.89 5.38 -17.71
N ALA A 247 14.79 6.58 -18.28
CA ALA A 247 13.87 7.59 -17.76
C ALA A 247 12.42 7.10 -17.95
N ARG A 248 11.63 7.15 -16.88
CA ARG A 248 10.21 6.79 -16.96
C ARG A 248 9.38 7.99 -17.47
N PRO A 249 8.29 7.76 -18.23
CA PRO A 249 7.43 8.83 -18.72
C PRO A 249 6.48 9.39 -17.64
N ASP A 250 6.39 8.74 -16.48
CA ASP A 250 5.48 9.05 -15.37
C ASP A 250 6.26 9.28 -14.06
N PRO A 251 7.17 10.28 -14.00
CA PRO A 251 7.94 10.53 -12.78
C PRO A 251 7.01 10.85 -11.60
N SER A 252 7.25 10.21 -10.46
CA SER A 252 6.52 10.51 -9.23
C SER A 252 7.39 11.32 -8.27
N THR A 253 6.76 12.19 -7.50
CA THR A 253 7.40 12.97 -6.44
C THR A 253 6.56 12.83 -5.17
N GLY A 254 7.21 12.37 -4.11
CA GLY A 254 6.68 12.34 -2.76
C GLY A 254 7.55 13.16 -1.82
N TYR A 255 7.04 13.39 -0.62
CA TYR A 255 7.78 14.02 0.46
C TYR A 255 7.61 13.18 1.72
N HIS A 256 8.68 13.07 2.49
CA HIS A 256 8.65 12.46 3.80
C HIS A 256 9.44 13.35 4.76
N ALA A 257 8.81 13.81 5.83
CA ALA A 257 9.40 14.76 6.79
C ALA A 257 10.17 15.94 6.12
N GLY A 258 9.55 16.53 5.10
CA GLY A 258 10.09 17.66 4.32
C GLY A 258 11.21 17.31 3.33
N SER A 259 11.70 16.06 3.29
CA SER A 259 12.64 15.58 2.28
C SER A 259 11.90 15.15 1.03
N VAL A 260 12.37 15.59 -0.15
CA VAL A 260 11.87 15.10 -1.43
C VAL A 260 12.29 13.65 -1.68
N MET A 261 11.44 12.88 -2.34
CA MET A 261 11.70 11.53 -2.83
C MET A 261 11.07 11.39 -4.21
N LYS A 262 11.88 11.16 -5.24
CA LYS A 262 11.38 10.95 -6.60
C LYS A 262 11.63 9.52 -7.08
N SER A 263 10.78 9.10 -8.00
CA SER A 263 11.07 8.01 -8.92
C SER A 263 11.13 8.60 -10.32
N THR A 264 12.34 8.66 -10.90
CA THR A 264 12.59 9.15 -12.26
C THR A 264 13.05 8.05 -13.19
N LYS A 265 13.46 6.90 -12.64
CA LYS A 265 13.93 5.74 -13.40
C LYS A 265 13.00 4.54 -13.29
N ARG A 266 13.00 3.72 -14.34
CA ARG A 266 12.47 2.35 -14.32
C ARG A 266 13.45 1.39 -14.99
N MET A 267 13.50 0.16 -14.52
CA MET A 267 14.45 -0.87 -14.93
C MET A 267 14.06 -1.47 -16.28
N THR A 268 15.00 -1.59 -17.21
CA THR A 268 14.77 -2.16 -18.54
C THR A 268 15.33 -3.57 -18.67
N ASN A 269 16.46 -3.84 -18.00
CA ASN A 269 17.16 -5.10 -18.13
C ASN A 269 17.80 -5.55 -16.82
N ILE A 270 17.87 -6.87 -16.65
CA ILE A 270 18.70 -7.54 -15.67
C ILE A 270 19.58 -8.53 -16.41
N LYS A 271 20.89 -8.33 -16.33
CA LYS A 271 21.85 -9.15 -17.05
C LYS A 271 22.77 -9.87 -16.08
N THR A 272 22.97 -11.17 -16.30
CA THR A 272 23.90 -11.97 -15.49
C THR A 272 25.14 -12.30 -16.29
N TYR A 273 26.30 -12.22 -15.64
CA TYR A 273 27.59 -12.36 -16.30
C TYR A 273 28.50 -13.33 -15.56
N MET A 274 29.34 -13.99 -16.35
CA MET A 274 30.56 -14.66 -15.91
C MET A 274 31.74 -14.01 -16.64
N ASN A 275 32.60 -13.34 -15.89
CA ASN A 275 33.57 -12.36 -16.37
C ASN A 275 32.87 -11.31 -17.23
N THR A 276 33.22 -11.23 -18.51
CA THR A 276 32.59 -10.37 -19.51
C THR A 276 31.54 -11.09 -20.35
N THR A 277 31.39 -12.40 -20.18
CA THR A 277 30.45 -13.21 -20.95
C THR A 277 29.06 -13.10 -20.35
N LEU A 278 28.11 -12.60 -21.15
CA LEU A 278 26.70 -12.56 -20.81
C LEU A 278 26.17 -14.01 -20.71
N VAL A 279 25.40 -14.29 -19.66
CA VAL A 279 24.80 -15.61 -19.41
C VAL A 279 23.29 -15.56 -19.61
N LYS A 280 22.60 -14.59 -19.01
CA LYS A 280 21.17 -14.32 -19.22
C LYS A 280 20.87 -12.84 -19.33
N ASP A 281 19.81 -12.52 -20.07
CA ASP A 281 19.25 -11.17 -20.23
C ASP A 281 17.74 -11.21 -20.02
N TYR A 282 17.29 -10.66 -18.89
CA TYR A 282 15.88 -10.43 -18.59
C TYR A 282 15.48 -9.07 -19.13
N ARG A 283 14.57 -9.04 -20.10
CA ARG A 283 14.11 -7.82 -20.79
C ARG A 283 12.71 -7.46 -20.34
N LEU A 284 12.55 -6.23 -19.87
CA LEU A 284 11.29 -5.72 -19.33
C LEU A 284 10.70 -4.69 -20.31
N THR A 285 9.42 -4.84 -20.63
CA THR A 285 8.68 -3.84 -21.41
C THR A 285 7.49 -3.32 -20.62
N TYR A 286 7.11 -2.08 -20.89
CA TYR A 286 6.09 -1.37 -20.15
C TYR A 286 5.00 -0.84 -21.06
N GLU A 287 3.83 -0.65 -20.48
CA GLU A 287 2.77 0.19 -21.02
C GLU A 287 2.36 1.25 -19.98
N GLN A 288 1.74 2.33 -20.43
CA GLN A 288 1.10 3.29 -19.53
C GLN A 288 -0.37 2.92 -19.33
N GLY A 289 -0.85 3.00 -18.10
CA GLY A 289 -2.27 2.87 -17.81
C GLY A 289 -3.07 3.96 -18.53
N THR A 290 -4.17 3.59 -19.17
CA THR A 290 -5.01 4.51 -19.94
C THR A 290 -5.52 5.69 -19.10
N ALA A 291 -5.97 5.42 -17.88
CA ALA A 291 -6.48 6.44 -16.96
C ALA A 291 -5.39 7.10 -16.12
N THR A 292 -4.49 6.30 -15.56
CA THR A 292 -3.52 6.79 -14.56
C THR A 292 -2.22 7.29 -15.18
N GLN A 293 -1.95 6.96 -16.45
CA GLN A 293 -0.68 7.18 -17.16
C GLN A 293 0.55 6.56 -16.47
N ARG A 294 0.32 5.73 -15.43
CA ARG A 294 1.40 5.08 -14.67
C ARG A 294 1.98 3.91 -15.47
N SER A 295 3.29 3.74 -15.38
CA SER A 295 4.01 2.61 -15.96
C SER A 295 3.59 1.30 -15.31
N ARG A 296 3.24 0.33 -16.15
CA ARG A 296 2.83 -1.02 -15.78
C ARG A 296 3.70 -2.02 -16.54
N LEU A 297 4.31 -2.97 -15.84
CA LEU A 297 5.11 -4.01 -16.49
C LEU A 297 4.19 -4.84 -17.40
N LYS A 298 4.50 -4.89 -18.70
CA LYS A 298 3.70 -5.53 -19.74
C LYS A 298 4.23 -6.91 -20.09
N THR A 299 5.55 -7.01 -20.30
CA THR A 299 6.19 -8.29 -20.57
C THR A 299 7.52 -8.41 -19.86
N LEU A 300 7.85 -9.63 -19.46
CA LEU A 300 9.20 -10.05 -19.12
C LEU A 300 9.63 -11.15 -20.09
N THR A 301 10.79 -10.99 -20.71
CA THR A 301 11.37 -11.98 -21.61
C THR A 301 12.76 -12.37 -21.13
N GLU A 302 12.95 -13.65 -20.82
CA GLU A 302 14.26 -14.21 -20.49
C GLU A 302 14.94 -14.72 -21.75
N CYS A 303 16.16 -14.23 -22.02
CA CYS A 303 16.98 -14.65 -23.13
C CYS A 303 18.32 -15.22 -22.66
N ASP A 304 18.92 -16.07 -23.50
CA ASP A 304 20.30 -16.50 -23.36
C ASP A 304 21.29 -15.34 -23.52
N GLY A 305 22.58 -15.65 -23.33
CA GLY A 305 23.66 -14.67 -23.42
C GLY A 305 24.12 -14.29 -24.83
N ASN A 306 23.46 -14.76 -25.90
CA ASN A 306 23.88 -14.43 -27.25
C ASN A 306 23.50 -12.99 -27.60
N THR A 307 24.49 -12.15 -27.86
CA THR A 307 24.29 -10.70 -28.11
C THR A 307 23.83 -10.37 -29.52
N THR A 308 23.95 -11.30 -30.47
CA THR A 308 23.64 -11.07 -31.89
C THR A 308 22.28 -11.65 -32.26
N THR A 309 22.05 -12.91 -31.89
CA THR A 309 20.80 -13.65 -32.14
C THR A 309 20.38 -14.37 -30.86
N PRO A 310 19.82 -13.65 -29.87
CA PRO A 310 19.44 -14.22 -28.60
C PRO A 310 18.33 -15.26 -28.77
N THR A 311 18.49 -16.42 -28.14
CA THR A 311 17.39 -17.38 -27.97
C THR A 311 16.62 -17.01 -26.73
N CYS A 312 15.32 -16.73 -26.85
CA CYS A 312 14.49 -16.31 -25.74
C CYS A 312 13.40 -17.34 -25.43
N LEU A 313 13.09 -17.45 -24.13
CA LEU A 313 11.89 -18.13 -23.67
C LEU A 313 10.64 -17.37 -24.13
N GLN A 314 9.48 -18.03 -24.07
CA GLN A 314 8.22 -17.33 -24.29
C GLN A 314 8.07 -16.20 -23.26
N ALA A 315 7.74 -15.01 -23.73
CA ALA A 315 7.54 -13.86 -22.86
C ALA A 315 6.41 -14.10 -21.86
N VAL A 316 6.65 -13.76 -20.59
CA VAL A 316 5.62 -13.69 -19.55
C VAL A 316 4.83 -12.40 -19.80
N GLY A 317 3.60 -12.55 -20.31
CA GLY A 317 2.68 -11.44 -20.54
C GLY A 317 1.85 -11.12 -19.30
N LEU A 318 1.81 -9.85 -18.92
CA LEU A 318 1.11 -9.36 -17.74
C LEU A 318 -0.05 -8.44 -18.16
N GLY A 319 -1.27 -8.94 -17.96
CA GLY A 319 -2.49 -8.17 -18.20
C GLY A 319 -2.85 -7.31 -17.00
N TRP A 320 -3.31 -6.09 -17.27
CA TRP A 320 -3.74 -5.15 -16.24
C TRP A 320 -5.22 -4.83 -16.39
N GLN A 321 -5.92 -4.66 -15.27
CA GLN A 321 -7.24 -4.05 -15.31
C GLN A 321 -7.13 -2.67 -15.94
N THR A 322 -7.93 -2.44 -16.97
CA THR A 322 -8.09 -1.14 -17.61
C THR A 322 -9.52 -0.72 -17.39
N ASP A 323 -9.71 0.42 -16.74
CA ASP A 323 -11.02 1.06 -16.80
C ASP A 323 -11.17 1.72 -18.16
N SER A 324 -12.18 1.31 -18.93
CA SER A 324 -12.52 1.93 -20.21
C SER A 324 -13.39 3.17 -20.01
N GLN A 325 -13.95 3.36 -18.81
CA GLN A 325 -14.78 4.51 -18.46
C GLN A 325 -14.10 5.34 -17.39
N ILE A 326 -13.34 6.33 -17.82
CA ILE A 326 -12.95 7.43 -16.95
C ILE A 326 -14.15 8.37 -16.88
N GLY A 327 -14.84 8.41 -15.73
CA GLY A 327 -15.91 9.38 -15.51
C GLY A 327 -16.96 8.94 -14.52
N VAL A 328 -17.95 9.80 -14.32
CA VAL A 328 -19.13 9.53 -13.50
C VAL A 328 -20.26 9.13 -14.44
N SER A 329 -20.82 7.94 -14.23
CA SER A 329 -22.06 7.52 -14.89
C SER A 329 -23.21 7.56 -13.89
N LYS A 330 -24.39 7.98 -14.33
CA LYS A 330 -25.60 7.88 -13.52
C LYS A 330 -25.89 6.39 -13.32
N SER A 331 -25.99 5.96 -12.06
CA SER A 331 -26.56 4.65 -11.74
C SER A 331 -28.05 4.80 -11.43
N ASP A 332 -28.89 4.23 -12.28
CA ASP A 332 -30.32 4.17 -12.03
C ASP A 332 -30.64 3.29 -10.81
N GLY A 333 -29.80 2.29 -10.49
CA GLY A 333 -29.95 1.47 -9.28
C GLY A 333 -29.86 2.30 -8.01
N TYR A 334 -28.78 3.06 -7.84
CA TYR A 334 -28.62 3.98 -6.73
C TYR A 334 -29.69 5.09 -6.74
N SER A 335 -29.93 5.72 -7.90
CA SER A 335 -30.88 6.83 -8.02
C SER A 335 -32.32 6.42 -7.66
N ASN A 336 -32.79 5.28 -8.16
CA ASN A 336 -34.16 4.84 -7.96
C ASN A 336 -34.41 4.27 -6.56
N SER A 337 -33.34 3.88 -5.84
CA SER A 337 -33.44 3.41 -4.46
C SER A 337 -33.67 4.53 -3.43
N LEU A 338 -33.46 5.79 -3.82
CA LEU A 338 -33.63 6.97 -2.96
C LEU A 338 -34.87 7.78 -3.38
N THR A 339 -36.06 7.24 -3.16
CA THR A 339 -37.31 7.88 -3.64
C THR A 339 -37.70 9.13 -2.88
N ASP A 340 -37.40 9.19 -1.57
CA ASP A 340 -37.89 10.25 -0.68
C ASP A 340 -36.79 10.85 0.21
N THR A 341 -35.52 10.72 -0.18
CA THR A 341 -34.37 11.23 0.57
C THR A 341 -33.82 12.47 -0.11
N TYR A 342 -33.74 13.57 0.64
CA TYR A 342 -33.32 14.86 0.12
C TYR A 342 -32.19 15.40 0.99
N PHE A 343 -31.15 15.98 0.37
CA PHE A 343 -30.13 16.74 1.09
C PHE A 343 -30.61 18.16 1.43
N SER A 344 -31.45 18.73 0.56
CA SER A 344 -32.01 20.07 0.73
C SER A 344 -33.48 20.12 0.34
N GLY A 345 -34.26 20.92 1.06
CA GLY A 345 -35.65 21.22 0.77
C GLY A 345 -35.93 22.72 0.81
N SER A 346 -37.20 23.11 0.70
CA SER A 346 -37.65 24.51 0.73
C SER A 346 -37.34 25.25 2.03
N THR A 347 -37.00 24.52 3.09
CA THR A 347 -36.67 25.02 4.43
C THR A 347 -35.18 24.93 4.75
N GLY A 348 -34.35 24.51 3.78
CA GLY A 348 -32.90 24.37 3.94
C GLY A 348 -32.44 22.91 4.01
N ASP A 349 -31.43 22.65 4.83
CA ASP A 349 -30.84 21.33 5.03
C ASP A 349 -31.87 20.35 5.62
N MET A 350 -32.03 19.20 4.97
CA MET A 350 -32.93 18.12 5.35
C MET A 350 -32.27 17.07 6.25
N GLY A 351 -31.12 17.40 6.84
CA GLY A 351 -30.41 16.59 7.82
C GLY A 351 -29.91 15.26 7.24
N THR A 352 -29.46 15.26 5.98
CA THR A 352 -28.97 14.05 5.30
C THR A 352 -27.45 14.06 5.25
N GLN A 353 -26.83 13.03 5.79
CA GLN A 353 -25.39 12.82 5.80
C GLN A 353 -25.03 11.51 5.10
N MET A 354 -23.81 11.45 4.56
CA MET A 354 -23.25 10.26 3.94
C MET A 354 -22.05 9.78 4.76
N ILE A 355 -22.13 8.55 5.27
CA ILE A 355 -21.08 7.95 6.10
C ILE A 355 -21.22 6.43 6.05
N ASP A 356 -20.13 5.69 6.16
CA ASP A 356 -20.17 4.24 6.37
C ASP A 356 -20.57 3.96 7.83
N ILE A 357 -21.84 3.60 8.05
CA ILE A 357 -22.41 3.47 9.39
C ILE A 357 -22.27 2.04 9.93
N ASN A 358 -22.10 1.05 9.06
CA ASN A 358 -22.00 -0.36 9.45
C ASN A 358 -20.55 -0.90 9.36
N GLY A 359 -19.60 -0.10 8.90
CA GLY A 359 -18.19 -0.44 8.79
C GLY A 359 -17.87 -1.41 7.66
N ASP A 360 -18.69 -1.47 6.61
CA ASP A 360 -18.50 -2.40 5.50
C ASP A 360 -17.63 -1.85 4.34
N GLY A 361 -17.16 -0.61 4.48
CA GLY A 361 -16.34 0.09 3.49
C GLY A 361 -17.15 0.78 2.40
N LEU A 362 -18.48 0.74 2.44
CA LEU A 362 -19.38 1.44 1.54
C LEU A 362 -20.05 2.61 2.26
N VAL A 363 -20.17 3.74 1.56
CA VAL A 363 -20.84 4.90 2.14
C VAL A 363 -22.35 4.67 2.20
N ASP A 364 -22.94 4.86 3.37
CA ASP A 364 -24.38 4.79 3.64
C ASP A 364 -25.01 6.19 3.70
N ILE A 365 -26.33 6.24 3.83
CA ILE A 365 -27.09 7.48 3.96
C ILE A 365 -27.87 7.50 5.27
N VAL A 366 -27.69 8.56 6.04
CA VAL A 366 -28.39 8.81 7.30
C VAL A 366 -29.14 10.13 7.19
N GLN A 367 -30.47 10.09 7.32
CA GLN A 367 -31.32 11.27 7.38
C GLN A 367 -31.95 11.39 8.76
N LEU A 368 -31.62 12.47 9.49
CA LEU A 368 -32.22 12.85 10.76
C LEU A 368 -32.68 14.30 10.72
N TYR A 369 -33.98 14.50 10.54
CA TYR A 369 -34.57 15.84 10.38
C TYR A 369 -35.90 15.99 11.10
N LEU A 370 -36.11 17.15 11.72
CA LEU A 370 -37.39 17.52 12.33
C LEU A 370 -37.68 19.02 12.13
N SER A 371 -38.75 19.33 11.40
CA SER A 371 -39.29 20.69 11.35
C SER A 371 -40.60 20.79 12.12
N LEU A 372 -40.80 21.90 12.82
CA LEU A 372 -42.06 22.31 13.46
C LEU A 372 -43.08 22.85 12.44
N ASN A 373 -42.64 23.17 11.22
CA ASN A 373 -43.44 23.81 10.17
C ASN A 373 -43.36 23.07 8.81
N GLY A 374 -44.30 23.35 7.92
CA GLY A 374 -44.32 22.82 6.54
C GLY A 374 -44.92 21.43 6.40
N ALA A 375 -44.73 20.78 5.24
CA ALA A 375 -45.32 19.48 4.90
C ALA A 375 -44.92 18.33 5.85
N TYR A 376 -43.79 18.48 6.55
CA TYR A 376 -43.29 17.53 7.56
C TYR A 376 -43.37 18.10 8.99
N GLY A 377 -44.24 19.08 9.23
CA GLY A 377 -44.41 19.71 10.54
C GLY A 377 -44.69 18.69 11.65
N ASN A 378 -43.81 18.64 12.65
CA ASN A 378 -43.80 17.71 13.78
C ASN A 378 -43.69 16.22 13.39
N VAL A 379 -43.27 15.89 12.17
CA VAL A 379 -43.05 14.51 11.72
C VAL A 379 -41.55 14.24 11.59
N PRO A 380 -40.93 13.49 12.52
CA PRO A 380 -39.50 13.21 12.46
C PRO A 380 -39.17 12.33 11.25
N GLN A 381 -38.18 12.76 10.48
CA GLN A 381 -37.57 11.97 9.41
C GLN A 381 -36.33 11.29 9.98
N ARG A 382 -36.41 9.98 10.23
CA ARG A 382 -35.29 9.14 10.69
C ARG A 382 -35.16 7.96 9.77
N ARG A 383 -34.13 7.98 8.93
CA ARG A 383 -33.95 6.99 7.89
C ARG A 383 -32.48 6.69 7.76
N VAL A 384 -32.14 5.41 7.82
CA VAL A 384 -30.81 4.92 7.50
C VAL A 384 -30.95 3.98 6.32
N PHE A 385 -30.15 4.22 5.28
CA PHE A 385 -30.09 3.37 4.11
C PHE A 385 -28.68 2.84 3.93
N LEU A 386 -28.56 1.50 3.98
CA LEU A 386 -27.30 0.79 3.83
C LEU A 386 -26.98 0.56 2.35
N ASN A 387 -25.76 0.82 1.96
CA ASN A 387 -25.25 0.58 0.63
C ASN A 387 -24.79 -0.88 0.51
N ASN A 388 -25.31 -1.61 -0.48
CA ASN A 388 -24.91 -3.00 -0.73
C ASN A 388 -24.03 -3.18 -1.98
N GLY A 389 -23.46 -2.08 -2.50
CA GLY A 389 -22.63 -2.04 -3.69
C GLY A 389 -23.41 -1.83 -5.00
N ASN A 390 -24.75 -1.91 -4.96
CA ASN A 390 -25.61 -1.70 -6.13
C ASN A 390 -26.77 -0.71 -5.89
N THR A 391 -27.29 -0.68 -4.68
CA THR A 391 -28.49 0.07 -4.27
C THR A 391 -28.39 0.48 -2.81
N PHE A 392 -29.23 1.42 -2.39
CA PHE A 392 -29.46 1.74 -0.99
C PHE A 392 -30.68 0.97 -0.45
N VAL A 393 -30.52 0.27 0.68
CA VAL A 393 -31.58 -0.51 1.34
C VAL A 393 -31.87 0.09 2.71
N LYS A 394 -33.12 0.49 2.96
CA LYS A 394 -33.51 1.04 4.26
C LYS A 394 -33.32 0.01 5.38
N SER A 395 -32.59 0.39 6.43
CA SER A 395 -32.48 -0.39 7.67
C SER A 395 -33.43 0.15 8.72
N ASP A 396 -34.51 -0.59 8.99
CA ASP A 396 -35.45 -0.23 10.05
C ASP A 396 -34.83 -0.37 11.44
N SER A 397 -33.88 -1.29 11.64
CA SER A 397 -33.16 -1.45 12.91
C SER A 397 -32.39 -0.18 13.28
N TYR A 398 -31.56 0.33 12.36
CA TYR A 398 -30.87 1.61 12.57
C TYR A 398 -31.86 2.77 12.66
N SER A 399 -32.83 2.86 11.74
CA SER A 399 -33.78 3.98 11.70
C SER A 399 -34.60 4.11 12.98
N ASN A 400 -35.07 2.99 13.55
CA ASN A 400 -35.94 2.98 14.73
C ASN A 400 -35.17 3.19 16.05
N SER A 401 -33.87 2.90 16.07
CA SER A 401 -33.02 3.08 17.26
C SER A 401 -32.69 4.55 17.57
N LEU A 402 -32.93 5.46 16.62
CA LEU A 402 -32.63 6.89 16.74
C LEU A 402 -33.87 7.68 17.19
N THR A 403 -34.18 7.62 18.48
CA THR A 403 -35.48 8.09 18.99
C THR A 403 -35.64 9.60 19.14
N ASP A 404 -34.56 10.37 19.32
CA ASP A 404 -34.64 11.81 19.61
C ASP A 404 -33.48 12.65 19.02
N THR A 405 -32.74 12.14 18.04
CA THR A 405 -31.57 12.84 17.49
C THR A 405 -31.83 13.38 16.09
N TYR A 406 -31.34 14.58 15.79
CA TYR A 406 -31.53 15.27 14.51
C TYR A 406 -30.26 15.99 14.09
N PHE A 407 -29.93 15.98 12.81
CA PHE A 407 -28.87 16.82 12.25
C PHE A 407 -29.38 18.23 11.99
N SER A 408 -30.61 18.36 11.50
CA SER A 408 -31.22 19.65 11.15
C SER A 408 -32.67 19.73 11.61
N GLY A 409 -33.13 20.94 11.88
CA GLY A 409 -34.53 21.23 12.17
C GLY A 409 -34.94 22.68 11.88
N SER A 410 -36.04 23.15 12.47
CA SER A 410 -36.60 24.48 12.16
C SER A 410 -35.68 25.66 12.45
N THR A 411 -34.70 25.49 13.33
CA THR A 411 -33.72 26.52 13.68
C THR A 411 -32.37 26.32 12.99
N GLY A 412 -32.26 25.35 12.08
CA GLY A 412 -31.02 24.96 11.42
C GLY A 412 -30.37 23.74 12.07
N ASP A 413 -29.04 23.77 12.17
CA ASP A 413 -28.22 22.67 12.70
C ASP A 413 -28.56 22.38 14.17
N MET A 414 -28.74 21.10 14.49
CA MET A 414 -29.14 20.58 15.80
C MET A 414 -27.96 19.99 16.59
N GLY A 415 -26.73 20.32 16.20
CA GLY A 415 -25.50 20.04 16.93
C GLY A 415 -25.12 18.58 16.94
N THR A 416 -25.52 17.81 15.92
CA THR A 416 -25.26 16.37 15.83
C THR A 416 -24.08 16.11 14.91
N GLN A 417 -23.12 15.36 15.41
CA GLN A 417 -21.97 14.85 14.68
C GLN A 417 -21.94 13.33 14.74
N MET A 418 -21.33 12.74 13.71
CA MET A 418 -21.08 11.31 13.61
C MET A 418 -19.58 11.07 13.71
N ILE A 419 -19.15 10.32 14.71
CA ILE A 419 -17.74 10.04 15.01
C ILE A 419 -17.64 8.79 15.88
N ASP A 420 -16.62 7.96 15.67
CA ASP A 420 -16.28 6.88 16.58
C ASP A 420 -15.72 7.49 17.89
N ILE A 421 -16.53 7.51 18.96
CA ILE A 421 -16.14 8.15 20.23
C ILE A 421 -15.56 7.14 21.22
N ASN A 422 -15.69 5.84 20.96
CA ASN A 422 -15.25 4.78 21.87
C ASN A 422 -14.06 3.97 21.33
N GLY A 423 -13.66 4.20 20.07
CA GLY A 423 -12.55 3.56 19.39
C GLY A 423 -12.85 2.13 18.94
N ASP A 424 -14.12 1.74 18.77
CA ASP A 424 -14.52 0.39 18.36
C ASP A 424 -14.52 0.16 16.83
N GLY A 425 -14.24 1.22 16.06
CA GLY A 425 -14.19 1.21 14.61
C GLY A 425 -15.55 1.41 13.94
N LEU A 426 -16.62 1.63 14.70
CA LEU A 426 -17.93 1.99 14.21
C LEU A 426 -18.24 3.45 14.52
N VAL A 427 -18.95 4.08 13.60
CA VAL A 427 -19.34 5.48 13.76
C VAL A 427 -20.48 5.59 14.77
N ASP A 428 -20.26 6.36 15.84
CA ASP A 428 -21.27 6.71 16.84
C ASP A 428 -21.94 8.06 16.52
N ILE A 429 -23.00 8.39 17.27
CA ILE A 429 -23.69 9.67 17.16
C ILE A 429 -23.56 10.46 18.45
N VAL A 430 -23.09 11.71 18.33
CA VAL A 430 -22.94 12.66 19.42
C VAL A 430 -23.72 13.93 19.10
N GLN A 431 -24.64 14.31 19.98
CA GLN A 431 -25.43 15.53 19.82
C GLN A 431 -25.17 16.48 20.99
N LEU A 432 -24.71 17.70 20.69
CA LEU A 432 -24.42 18.78 21.64
C LEU A 432 -25.02 20.10 21.16
N PHE A 433 -26.09 20.56 21.78
CA PHE A 433 -26.76 21.80 21.38
C PHE A 433 -27.34 22.55 22.57
N LEU A 434 -27.51 23.87 22.43
CA LEU A 434 -28.37 24.64 23.32
C LEU A 434 -29.81 24.54 22.85
N SER A 435 -30.72 24.14 23.73
CA SER A 435 -32.13 24.01 23.36
C SER A 435 -32.68 25.35 22.82
N PRO A 436 -33.27 25.36 21.62
CA PRO A 436 -33.67 26.62 20.97
C PRO A 436 -35.00 27.18 21.49
N VAL A 437 -35.90 26.32 21.98
CA VAL A 437 -37.27 26.68 22.38
C VAL A 437 -37.78 25.79 23.51
N GLY A 438 -38.83 26.23 24.21
CA GLY A 438 -39.52 25.45 25.23
C GLY A 438 -38.94 25.57 26.65
N TRP A 439 -39.32 24.66 27.54
CA TRP A 439 -38.99 24.71 28.99
C TRP A 439 -37.48 24.63 29.28
N TYR A 440 -36.71 24.13 28.33
CA TYR A 440 -35.27 23.96 28.43
C TYR A 440 -34.50 24.99 27.59
N ALA A 441 -35.15 26.04 27.07
CA ALA A 441 -34.51 27.04 26.23
C ALA A 441 -33.23 27.61 26.89
N GLY A 442 -32.11 27.58 26.17
CA GLY A 442 -30.81 28.00 26.69
C GLY A 442 -30.11 26.98 27.61
N VAL A 443 -30.68 25.79 27.83
CA VAL A 443 -30.04 24.70 28.57
C VAL A 443 -29.26 23.80 27.60
N PRO A 444 -27.98 23.47 27.87
CA PRO A 444 -27.22 22.51 27.09
C PRO A 444 -27.89 21.13 27.11
N GLN A 445 -28.00 20.53 25.93
CA GLN A 445 -28.50 19.18 25.73
C GLN A 445 -27.35 18.33 25.18
N ARG A 446 -27.17 17.14 25.75
CA ARG A 446 -26.14 16.17 25.37
C ARG A 446 -26.77 14.82 25.16
N ARG A 447 -26.38 14.13 24.10
CA ARG A 447 -26.79 12.75 23.83
C ARG A 447 -25.67 12.04 23.11
N VAL A 448 -25.34 10.84 23.57
CA VAL A 448 -24.44 9.91 22.87
C VAL A 448 -25.18 8.62 22.60
N TYR A 449 -25.09 8.16 21.36
CA TYR A 449 -25.65 6.91 20.89
C TYR A 449 -24.52 6.07 20.32
N LEU A 450 -24.23 4.95 20.98
CA LEU A 450 -23.20 4.01 20.56
C LEU A 450 -23.74 3.06 19.52
N ASN A 451 -22.97 2.83 18.46
CA ASN A 451 -23.28 1.91 17.39
C ASN A 451 -23.01 0.47 17.83
N THR A 452 -23.92 -0.44 17.50
CA THR A 452 -23.79 -1.87 17.82
C THR A 452 -23.49 -2.73 16.60
N GLY A 453 -23.17 -2.11 15.46
CA GLY A 453 -23.02 -2.75 14.15
C GLY A 453 -24.35 -3.10 13.47
N SER A 454 -25.48 -2.83 14.12
CA SER A 454 -26.82 -3.11 13.58
C SER A 454 -27.92 -2.16 14.09
N SER A 455 -27.63 -1.36 15.10
CA SER A 455 -28.53 -0.39 15.73
C SER A 455 -27.73 0.61 16.56
N PHE A 456 -28.40 1.57 17.18
CA PHE A 456 -27.83 2.47 18.16
C PHE A 456 -28.40 2.25 19.57
N ILE A 457 -27.55 2.41 20.59
CA ILE A 457 -27.96 2.40 22.00
C ILE A 457 -27.51 3.72 22.63
N LYS A 458 -28.46 4.44 23.25
CA LYS A 458 -28.11 5.65 24.01
C LYS A 458 -27.23 5.28 25.21
N SER A 459 -26.08 5.94 25.33
CA SER A 459 -25.15 5.75 26.44
C SER A 459 -25.23 6.93 27.41
N ASP A 460 -25.86 6.71 28.56
CA ASP A 460 -25.90 7.73 29.62
C ASP A 460 -24.52 7.97 30.23
N SER A 461 -23.64 6.95 30.26
CA SER A 461 -22.26 7.11 30.77
C SER A 461 -21.46 8.09 29.92
N TYR A 462 -21.46 7.92 28.58
CA TYR A 462 -20.81 8.87 27.68
C TYR A 462 -21.54 10.21 27.66
N THR A 463 -22.87 10.22 27.66
CA THR A 463 -23.64 11.47 27.70
C THR A 463 -23.28 12.34 28.90
N ASN A 464 -23.12 11.73 30.08
CA ASN A 464 -22.82 12.42 31.33
C ASN A 464 -21.33 12.76 31.51
N SER A 465 -20.42 12.12 30.75
CA SER A 465 -18.99 12.45 30.80
C SER A 465 -18.62 13.65 29.93
N LEU A 466 -19.47 14.01 28.96
CA LEU A 466 -19.23 15.15 28.08
C LEU A 466 -19.27 16.47 28.85
N PRO A 467 -18.34 17.41 28.57
CA PRO A 467 -18.30 18.71 29.24
C PRO A 467 -19.48 19.60 28.83
N ASP A 468 -19.69 20.68 29.58
CA ASP A 468 -20.65 21.75 29.29
C ASP A 468 -20.23 22.58 28.07
N THR A 469 -20.24 21.94 26.92
CA THR A 469 -19.99 22.50 25.59
C THR A 469 -21.15 22.20 24.66
N TYR A 470 -21.20 22.90 23.54
CA TYR A 470 -22.25 22.78 22.54
C TYR A 470 -21.68 23.05 21.15
N ILE A 471 -22.10 22.25 20.17
CA ILE A 471 -21.76 22.43 18.76
C ILE A 471 -22.62 23.55 18.18
N THR A 472 -23.90 23.60 18.55
CA THR A 472 -24.81 24.68 18.12
C THR A 472 -25.46 25.43 19.28
N GLY A 473 -25.65 26.73 19.08
CA GLY A 473 -26.35 27.63 19.99
C GLY A 473 -27.87 27.55 19.87
N GLY A 474 -28.60 28.26 20.74
CA GLY A 474 -30.07 28.25 20.77
C GLY A 474 -30.76 28.81 19.52
N SER A 475 -30.01 29.42 18.61
CA SER A 475 -30.48 29.84 17.27
C SER A 475 -30.01 28.92 16.15
N GLY A 476 -29.50 27.72 16.46
CA GLY A 476 -28.90 26.78 15.50
C GLY A 476 -27.59 27.26 14.89
N THR A 477 -26.97 28.30 15.47
CA THR A 477 -25.68 28.82 15.01
C THR A 477 -24.55 27.92 15.48
N ASN A 478 -23.64 27.54 14.58
CA ASN A 478 -22.44 26.80 14.93
C ASN A 478 -21.55 27.63 15.88
N MET A 479 -21.15 27.03 17.00
CA MET A 479 -20.39 27.67 18.09
C MET A 479 -18.90 27.33 18.03
N GLY A 480 -18.44 26.70 16.95
CA GLY A 480 -17.04 26.37 16.71
C GLY A 480 -16.51 25.18 17.50
N THR A 481 -17.39 24.36 18.07
CA THR A 481 -17.02 23.08 18.69
C THR A 481 -16.99 21.98 17.63
N GLN A 482 -15.95 21.15 17.64
CA GLN A 482 -15.76 20.03 16.73
C GLN A 482 -15.26 18.81 17.49
N LEU A 483 -15.67 17.62 17.03
CA LEU A 483 -15.12 16.35 17.47
C LEU A 483 -14.13 15.86 16.41
N MET A 484 -12.88 15.61 16.80
CA MET A 484 -11.84 15.09 15.91
C MET A 484 -10.69 14.52 16.74
N ASP A 485 -9.95 13.57 16.21
CA ASP A 485 -8.67 13.14 16.81
C ASP A 485 -7.59 14.18 16.48
N VAL A 486 -7.22 15.03 17.46
CA VAL A 486 -6.15 16.02 17.27
C VAL A 486 -4.79 15.53 17.73
N ASN A 487 -4.75 14.46 18.50
CA ASN A 487 -3.54 13.99 19.17
C ASN A 487 -2.93 12.74 18.50
N GLY A 488 -3.70 12.07 17.62
CA GLY A 488 -3.33 10.91 16.83
C GLY A 488 -3.41 9.58 17.57
N ASP A 489 -4.15 9.49 18.68
CA ASP A 489 -4.32 8.26 19.47
C ASP A 489 -5.45 7.35 18.96
N GLY A 490 -6.20 7.79 17.95
CA GLY A 490 -7.33 7.07 17.38
C GLY A 490 -8.64 7.24 18.16
N LEU A 491 -8.69 8.14 19.15
CA LEU A 491 -9.89 8.49 19.90
C LEU A 491 -10.33 9.92 19.56
N ALA A 492 -11.63 10.18 19.68
CA ALA A 492 -12.18 11.51 19.44
C ALA A 492 -11.82 12.50 20.57
N ASP A 493 -11.20 13.63 20.22
CA ASP A 493 -11.05 14.79 21.09
C ASP A 493 -12.16 15.83 20.82
N ILE A 494 -12.37 16.73 21.79
CA ILE A 494 -13.27 17.88 21.64
C ILE A 494 -12.43 19.14 21.54
N VAL A 495 -12.61 19.89 20.44
CA VAL A 495 -11.93 21.18 20.22
C VAL A 495 -12.97 22.27 20.12
N GLN A 496 -12.78 23.39 20.80
CA GLN A 496 -13.63 24.56 20.65
C GLN A 496 -12.85 25.82 20.25
N LEU A 497 -13.27 26.42 19.15
CA LEU A 497 -12.78 27.70 18.65
C LEU A 497 -13.93 28.69 18.60
N PHE A 498 -14.03 29.60 19.58
CA PHE A 498 -15.13 30.55 19.64
C PHE A 498 -14.65 31.99 19.85
N LEU A 499 -15.43 32.95 19.36
CA LEU A 499 -15.27 34.37 19.69
C LEU A 499 -16.15 34.68 20.88
N SER A 500 -15.58 35.24 21.95
CA SER A 500 -16.41 35.71 23.08
C SER A 500 -17.33 36.83 22.58
N PRO A 501 -18.66 36.72 22.73
CA PRO A 501 -19.58 37.74 22.24
C PRO A 501 -19.65 38.98 23.15
N VAL A 502 -19.20 38.87 24.42
CA VAL A 502 -19.22 39.96 25.41
C VAL A 502 -18.05 39.87 26.41
N GLY A 503 -17.75 40.97 27.11
CA GLY A 503 -16.74 41.05 28.17
C GLY A 503 -15.33 41.47 27.71
N TRP A 504 -14.34 41.40 28.60
CA TRP A 504 -12.93 41.80 28.35
C TRP A 504 -12.26 41.07 27.18
N TYR A 505 -12.82 39.95 26.75
CA TYR A 505 -12.33 39.12 25.63
C TYR A 505 -13.23 39.21 24.39
N ALA A 506 -14.15 40.19 24.33
CA ALA A 506 -15.03 40.38 23.18
C ALA A 506 -14.20 40.55 21.89
N GLY A 507 -14.47 39.73 20.88
CA GLY A 507 -13.72 39.74 19.61
C GLY A 507 -12.34 39.08 19.64
N VAL A 508 -11.91 38.50 20.77
CA VAL A 508 -10.65 37.74 20.88
C VAL A 508 -10.96 36.25 20.72
N PRO A 509 -10.38 35.55 19.72
CA PRO A 509 -10.55 34.10 19.55
C PRO A 509 -10.08 33.36 20.81
N GLN A 510 -10.98 32.58 21.40
CA GLN A 510 -10.68 31.67 22.51
C GLN A 510 -10.50 30.26 21.96
N ARG A 511 -9.60 29.49 22.59
CA ARG A 511 -9.31 28.09 22.25
C ARG A 511 -9.38 27.28 23.54
N ARG A 512 -10.10 26.16 23.52
CA ARG A 512 -10.12 25.18 24.61
C ARG A 512 -10.08 23.77 24.05
#